data_AF-A0A925M0X2-F1
#
_entry.id   AF-A0A925M0X2-F1
#
_cell.length_a   1.000
_cell.length_b   1.000
_cell.length_c   1.000
_cell.angle_alpha   90.00
_cell.angle_beta   90.00
_cell.angle_gamma   90.00
#
_symmetry.space_group_name_H-M   'P 1'
#
loop_
_entity.id
_entity.type
_entity.pdbx_description
1 polymer ?
#
loop_
_entity_poly.entity_id
_entity_poly.type
_entity_poly.pdbx_seq_one_letter_code
_entity_poly.pdbx_strand_id
1 'polypeptide(L)'
;MLRLCPDRPLPPYSYVPGRFPHPIRDPLGHSYRAPGTQQETHRPSLTPPVSLASHWKHSSDYLFAIDLFNHGFYWEAHETWEQLWIEFGRSGRDADFIKGLIKLAAAGVKAREGRAIGVQRHACRANELFRLVSDSLTDREDAVRFGGMDLRSLCEAAESIAENSARIVESSDDLLTALLPLILSPAELESPEPV
;
A
#
# COMPACT_ATOMS: atom_id res chain seq x y z
N MET A 1 16.65 -1.74 -3.61
CA MET A 1 15.81 -2.19 -2.48
C MET A 1 15.52 -3.67 -2.68
N LEU A 2 15.61 -4.49 -1.64
CA LEU A 2 15.27 -5.92 -1.78
C LEU A 2 13.76 -6.05 -2.04
N ARG A 3 13.38 -6.87 -3.01
CA ARG A 3 11.98 -7.15 -3.33
C ARG A 3 11.45 -8.32 -2.51
N LEU A 4 10.26 -8.17 -1.93
CA LEU A 4 9.57 -9.17 -1.13
C LEU A 4 8.85 -10.22 -1.99
N CYS A 5 8.50 -9.89 -3.23
CA CYS A 5 7.88 -10.82 -4.18
C CYS A 5 8.58 -10.76 -5.55
N PRO A 6 9.88 -11.13 -5.64
CA PRO A 6 10.70 -10.89 -6.83
C PRO A 6 10.19 -11.60 -8.09
N ASP A 7 9.48 -12.72 -7.94
CA ASP A 7 8.95 -13.51 -9.07
C ASP A 7 7.84 -12.80 -9.86
N ARG A 8 7.17 -11.80 -9.26
CA ARG A 8 6.18 -10.97 -9.96
C ARG A 8 6.87 -9.73 -10.50
N PRO A 9 6.96 -9.50 -11.81
CA PRO A 9 7.61 -8.30 -12.35
C PRO A 9 6.85 -7.03 -11.97
N LEU A 10 7.58 -5.92 -11.79
CA LEU A 10 6.95 -4.61 -11.67
C LEU A 10 6.35 -4.20 -13.04
N PRO A 11 5.26 -3.42 -13.06
CA PRO A 11 4.70 -2.88 -14.30
C PRO A 11 5.72 -2.05 -15.10
N PRO A 12 5.56 -1.94 -16.42
CA PRO A 12 6.50 -1.22 -17.29
C PRO A 12 6.56 0.29 -17.02
N TYR A 13 5.51 0.85 -16.42
CA TYR A 13 5.46 2.24 -15.96
C TYR A 13 4.55 2.33 -14.74
N SER A 14 4.80 3.34 -13.89
CA SER A 14 3.87 3.67 -12.83
C SER A 14 2.84 4.66 -13.32
N TYR A 15 1.56 4.32 -13.13
CA TYR A 15 0.48 5.18 -13.58
C TYR A 15 0.36 6.45 -12.74
N VAL A 16 0.34 7.58 -13.45
CA VAL A 16 0.03 8.90 -12.91
C VAL A 16 -1.15 9.45 -13.73
N PRO A 17 -2.29 9.77 -13.09
CA PRO A 17 -3.47 10.27 -13.80
C PRO A 17 -3.16 11.46 -14.71
N GLY A 18 -3.60 11.38 -15.96
CA GLY A 18 -3.38 12.43 -16.98
C GLY A 18 -1.97 12.47 -17.59
N ARG A 19 -1.09 11.53 -17.25
CA ARG A 19 0.29 11.47 -17.79
C ARG A 19 0.59 10.23 -18.61
N PHE A 20 0.01 9.08 -18.24
CA PHE A 20 0.19 7.81 -18.93
C PHE A 20 -1.16 7.19 -19.31
N PRO A 21 -1.19 6.27 -20.30
CA PRO A 21 -2.38 5.46 -20.58
C PRO A 21 -2.91 4.80 -19.31
N HIS A 22 -4.22 4.86 -19.11
CA HIS A 22 -4.83 4.25 -17.94
C HIS A 22 -4.62 2.73 -17.96
N PRO A 23 -4.05 2.11 -16.90
CA PRO A 23 -3.64 0.70 -16.91
C PRO A 23 -4.71 -0.28 -17.39
N ILE A 24 -5.96 -0.11 -16.93
CA ILE A 24 -7.07 -1.03 -17.22
C ILE A 24 -8.00 -0.53 -18.33
N ARG A 25 -8.19 0.79 -18.48
CA ARG A 25 -9.23 1.38 -19.33
C ARG A 25 -8.74 1.80 -20.71
N ASP A 26 -7.44 2.03 -20.86
CA ASP A 26 -6.83 2.45 -22.11
C ASP A 26 -6.27 1.23 -22.85
N PRO A 27 -6.50 1.08 -24.17
CA PRO A 27 -5.90 0.01 -24.96
C PRO A 27 -4.37 -0.09 -24.90
N LEU A 28 -3.68 1.03 -24.59
CA LEU A 28 -2.22 1.07 -24.39
C LEU A 28 -1.82 0.87 -22.91
N GLY A 29 -2.79 0.61 -22.04
CA GLY A 29 -2.61 0.38 -20.62
C GLY A 29 -1.88 -0.95 -20.33
N HIS A 30 -0.96 -0.93 -19.35
CA HIS A 30 -0.15 -2.11 -18.98
C HIS A 30 -0.94 -3.29 -18.38
N SER A 31 -2.23 -3.11 -18.10
CA SER A 31 -3.16 -4.12 -17.58
C SER A 31 -4.42 -4.23 -18.43
N TYR A 32 -4.43 -3.70 -19.66
CA TYR A 32 -5.63 -3.67 -20.50
C TYR A 32 -6.06 -5.10 -20.87
N ARG A 33 -7.30 -5.45 -20.48
CA ARG A 33 -7.87 -6.81 -20.64
C ARG A 33 -7.07 -7.92 -19.95
N ALA A 34 -6.21 -7.58 -18.98
CA ALA A 34 -5.53 -8.60 -18.21
C ALA A 34 -6.57 -9.42 -17.41
N PRO A 35 -6.47 -10.76 -17.39
CA PRO A 35 -7.35 -11.60 -16.57
C PRO A 35 -7.33 -11.10 -15.11
N GLY A 36 -8.51 -10.88 -14.53
CA GLY A 36 -8.64 -10.42 -13.14
C GLY A 36 -8.70 -8.89 -12.92
N THR A 37 -8.51 -8.08 -13.97
CA THR A 37 -8.48 -6.60 -13.85
C THR A 37 -9.72 -5.87 -14.38
N GLN A 38 -10.58 -6.54 -15.17
CA GLN A 38 -11.88 -5.98 -15.56
C GLN A 38 -12.92 -6.26 -14.48
N GLN A 39 -13.99 -5.45 -14.45
CA GLN A 39 -15.15 -5.45 -13.55
C GLN A 39 -15.82 -6.81 -13.23
N GLU A 40 -15.31 -7.93 -13.76
CA GLU A 40 -15.73 -9.31 -13.51
C GLU A 40 -15.25 -9.89 -12.16
N THR A 41 -14.39 -9.21 -11.39
CA THR A 41 -13.78 -9.75 -10.16
C THR A 41 -14.33 -9.22 -8.83
N HIS A 42 -15.59 -8.82 -8.76
CA HIS A 42 -16.31 -8.81 -7.46
C HIS A 42 -16.75 -10.21 -7.04
N ARG A 43 -16.15 -11.27 -7.58
CA ARG A 43 -16.38 -12.62 -7.07
C ARG A 43 -15.45 -12.79 -5.87
N PRO A 44 -15.98 -12.80 -4.64
CA PRO A 44 -15.14 -13.10 -3.48
C PRO A 44 -14.44 -14.43 -3.72
N SER A 45 -13.15 -14.46 -3.44
CA SER A 45 -12.38 -15.69 -3.46
C SER A 45 -13.10 -16.75 -2.62
N LEU A 46 -13.17 -17.99 -3.12
CA LEU A 46 -13.80 -19.10 -2.39
C LEU A 46 -12.97 -19.51 -1.16
N THR A 47 -11.73 -19.04 -1.07
CA THR A 47 -10.87 -19.20 0.09
C THR A 47 -10.87 -17.91 0.92
N PRO A 48 -11.08 -17.99 2.25
CA PRO A 48 -10.96 -16.83 3.12
C PRO A 48 -9.54 -16.25 3.03
N PRO A 49 -9.40 -14.92 3.11
CA PRO A 49 -8.10 -14.28 3.01
C PRO A 49 -7.22 -14.66 4.20
N VAL A 50 -5.92 -14.73 3.95
CA VAL A 50 -4.91 -14.99 4.98
C VAL A 50 -4.88 -13.81 5.96
N SER A 51 -5.07 -14.06 7.26
CA SER A 51 -5.00 -12.99 8.26
C SER A 51 -3.59 -12.40 8.32
N LEU A 52 -3.49 -11.07 8.15
CA LEU A 52 -2.20 -10.37 8.16
C LEU A 52 -1.61 -10.30 9.56
N ALA A 53 -2.45 -10.33 10.60
CA ALA A 53 -2.01 -10.36 11.99
C ALA A 53 -1.04 -11.53 12.28
N SER A 54 -1.20 -12.68 11.62
CA SER A 54 -0.39 -13.88 11.93
C SER A 54 0.33 -14.49 10.72
N HIS A 55 -0.15 -14.26 9.50
CA HIS A 55 0.30 -15.00 8.32
C HIS A 55 0.58 -14.10 7.11
N TRP A 56 0.86 -12.81 7.33
CA TRP A 56 1.15 -11.84 6.25
C TRP A 56 2.23 -12.31 5.26
N LYS A 57 3.22 -13.09 5.73
CA LYS A 57 4.29 -13.68 4.90
C LYS A 57 3.76 -14.57 3.78
N HIS A 58 2.56 -15.13 3.92
CA HIS A 58 1.94 -16.02 2.95
C HIS A 58 0.98 -15.29 1.99
N SER A 59 0.81 -13.98 2.13
CA SER A 59 0.01 -13.17 1.20
C SER A 59 0.90 -12.56 0.12
N SER A 60 0.98 -13.21 -1.04
CA SER A 60 1.77 -12.72 -2.18
C SER A 60 1.32 -11.36 -2.69
N ASP A 61 0.03 -11.04 -2.60
CA ASP A 61 -0.51 -9.72 -2.99
C ASP A 61 -0.12 -8.63 -1.99
N TYR A 62 -0.09 -8.95 -0.69
CA TYR A 62 0.37 -8.02 0.31
C TYR A 62 1.86 -7.67 0.12
N LEU A 63 2.70 -8.69 -0.09
CA LEU A 63 4.14 -8.51 -0.33
C LEU A 63 4.42 -7.77 -1.64
N PHE A 64 3.69 -8.09 -2.71
CA PHE A 64 3.85 -7.40 -3.99
C PHE A 64 3.39 -5.95 -3.95
N ALA A 65 2.31 -5.63 -3.22
CA ALA A 65 1.88 -4.24 -3.04
C ALA A 65 2.91 -3.40 -2.27
N ILE A 66 3.65 -4.00 -1.32
CA ILE A 66 4.79 -3.34 -0.67
C ILE A 66 5.91 -3.06 -1.68
N ASP A 67 6.25 -4.03 -2.53
CA ASP A 67 7.23 -3.83 -3.61
C ASP A 67 6.84 -2.67 -4.52
N LEU A 68 5.57 -2.65 -4.96
CA LEU A 68 5.01 -1.58 -5.78
C LEU A 68 5.16 -0.23 -5.09
N PHE A 69 4.69 -0.11 -3.83
CA PHE A 69 4.76 1.13 -3.06
C PHE A 69 6.21 1.64 -2.93
N ASN A 70 7.13 0.76 -2.54
CA ASN A 70 8.53 1.09 -2.32
C ASN A 70 9.27 1.52 -3.59
N HIS A 71 8.79 1.10 -4.77
CA HIS A 71 9.32 1.53 -6.07
C HIS A 71 8.51 2.70 -6.68
N GLY A 72 7.59 3.29 -5.91
CA GLY A 72 6.77 4.43 -6.33
C GLY A 72 5.59 4.07 -7.23
N PHE A 73 5.25 2.80 -7.41
CA PHE A 73 4.05 2.37 -8.13
C PHE A 73 2.79 2.55 -7.27
N TYR A 74 2.53 3.79 -6.84
CA TYR A 74 1.54 4.12 -5.83
C TYR A 74 0.11 3.78 -6.25
N TRP A 75 -0.24 4.00 -7.51
CA TRP A 75 -1.57 3.63 -7.99
C TRP A 75 -1.72 2.12 -8.05
N GLU A 76 -0.73 1.39 -8.53
CA GLU A 76 -0.78 -0.06 -8.61
C GLU A 76 -0.79 -0.71 -7.22
N ALA A 77 -0.04 -0.14 -6.26
CA ALA A 77 -0.09 -0.55 -4.85
C ALA A 77 -1.48 -0.31 -4.26
N HIS A 78 -2.10 0.85 -4.55
CA HIS A 78 -3.47 1.17 -4.15
C HIS A 78 -4.46 0.10 -4.65
N GLU A 79 -4.47 -0.20 -5.96
CA GLU A 79 -5.40 -1.18 -6.52
C GLU A 79 -5.19 -2.58 -5.94
N THR A 80 -3.93 -3.01 -5.78
CA THR A 80 -3.60 -4.33 -5.23
C THR A 80 -4.09 -4.46 -3.78
N TRP A 81 -3.88 -3.42 -2.97
CA TRP A 81 -4.41 -3.39 -1.60
C TRP A 81 -5.94 -3.23 -1.56
N GLU A 82 -6.57 -2.55 -2.52
CA GLU A 82 -8.03 -2.45 -2.58
C GLU A 82 -8.69 -3.82 -2.79
N GLN A 83 -8.10 -4.70 -3.60
CA GLN A 83 -8.58 -6.09 -3.72
C GLN A 83 -8.50 -6.83 -2.38
N LEU A 84 -7.36 -6.75 -1.68
CA LEU A 84 -7.23 -7.35 -0.34
C LEU A 84 -8.24 -6.76 0.66
N TRP A 85 -8.48 -5.45 0.62
CA TRP A 85 -9.47 -4.80 1.48
C TRP A 85 -10.90 -5.31 1.23
N ILE A 86 -11.25 -5.60 -0.02
CA ILE A 86 -12.53 -6.21 -0.39
C ILE A 86 -12.59 -7.66 0.12
N GLU A 87 -11.52 -8.43 -0.04
CA GLU A 87 -11.44 -9.82 0.44
C GLU A 87 -11.57 -9.92 1.96
N PHE A 88 -11.00 -8.98 2.72
CA PHE A 88 -11.20 -8.88 4.17
C PHE A 88 -12.61 -8.42 4.58
N GLY A 89 -13.55 -8.26 3.64
CA GLY A 89 -14.92 -7.85 3.94
C GLY A 89 -15.04 -6.36 4.31
N ARG A 90 -14.04 -5.54 3.97
CA ARG A 90 -14.00 -4.07 4.14
C ARG A 90 -14.08 -3.56 5.58
N SER A 91 -14.09 -4.45 6.58
CA SER A 91 -14.17 -4.11 8.00
C SER A 91 -13.34 -5.07 8.86
N GLY A 92 -13.01 -4.65 10.08
CA GLY A 92 -12.14 -5.40 10.98
C GLY A 92 -10.66 -5.04 10.82
N ARG A 93 -9.82 -5.54 11.74
CA ARG A 93 -8.43 -5.09 11.90
C ARG A 93 -7.58 -5.24 10.64
N ASP A 94 -7.66 -6.39 9.98
CA ASP A 94 -6.92 -6.63 8.72
C ASP A 94 -7.34 -5.62 7.63
N ALA A 95 -8.65 -5.39 7.48
CA ALA A 95 -9.18 -4.43 6.52
C ALA A 95 -8.81 -2.97 6.86
N ASP A 96 -8.89 -2.57 8.13
CA ASP A 96 -8.55 -1.21 8.57
C ASP A 96 -7.06 -0.91 8.41
N PHE A 97 -6.19 -1.90 8.69
CA PHE A 97 -4.77 -1.80 8.44
C PHE A 97 -4.45 -1.62 6.95
N ILE A 98 -5.02 -2.48 6.09
CA ILE A 98 -4.87 -2.34 4.63
C ILE A 98 -5.41 -0.99 4.15
N LYS A 99 -6.55 -0.54 4.68
CA LYS A 99 -7.11 0.77 4.33
C LYS A 99 -6.17 1.92 4.70
N GLY A 100 -5.39 1.80 5.77
CA GLY A 100 -4.32 2.73 6.10
C GLY A 100 -3.24 2.79 5.02
N LEU A 101 -2.77 1.62 4.56
CA LEU A 101 -1.80 1.51 3.45
C LEU A 101 -2.35 2.05 2.12
N ILE A 102 -3.62 1.77 1.80
CA ILE A 102 -4.35 2.36 0.65
C ILE A 102 -4.31 3.89 0.71
N LYS A 103 -4.47 4.48 1.90
CA LYS A 103 -4.41 5.93 2.08
C LYS A 103 -2.99 6.47 1.90
N LEU A 104 -1.96 5.79 2.38
CA LEU A 104 -0.57 6.16 2.06
C LEU A 104 -0.29 6.10 0.55
N ALA A 105 -0.73 5.04 -0.13
CA ALA A 105 -0.62 4.93 -1.58
C ALA A 105 -1.33 6.09 -2.30
N ALA A 106 -2.55 6.43 -1.88
CA ALA A 106 -3.26 7.59 -2.40
C ALA A 106 -2.51 8.91 -2.16
N ALA A 107 -1.84 9.08 -1.00
CA ALA A 107 -0.98 10.23 -0.76
C ALA A 107 0.19 10.28 -1.77
N GLY A 108 0.81 9.14 -2.09
CA GLY A 108 1.86 9.05 -3.10
C GLY A 108 1.37 9.42 -4.50
N VAL A 109 0.17 8.98 -4.89
CA VAL A 109 -0.47 9.42 -6.14
C VAL A 109 -0.66 10.93 -6.15
N LYS A 110 -1.12 11.53 -5.05
CA LYS A 110 -1.30 12.98 -4.94
C LYS A 110 0.02 13.76 -4.94
N ALA A 111 1.09 13.19 -4.42
CA ALA A 111 2.42 13.78 -4.52
C ALA A 111 2.83 13.90 -6.00
N ARG A 112 2.61 12.85 -6.80
CA ARG A 112 2.91 12.85 -8.24
C ARG A 112 1.98 13.72 -9.09
N GLU A 113 0.77 13.98 -8.60
CA GLU A 113 -0.13 14.99 -9.19
C GLU A 113 0.26 16.43 -8.80
N GLY A 114 1.24 16.63 -7.92
CA GLY A 114 1.61 17.94 -7.39
C GLY A 114 0.56 18.54 -6.43
N ARG A 115 -0.21 17.70 -5.73
CA ARG A 115 -1.36 18.12 -4.91
C ARG A 115 -1.08 17.96 -3.42
N ALA A 116 -0.37 18.92 -2.82
CA ALA A 116 0.03 18.89 -1.39
C ALA A 116 -1.15 18.69 -0.43
N ILE A 117 -2.29 19.38 -0.64
CA ILE A 117 -3.50 19.20 0.17
C ILE A 117 -4.01 17.74 0.11
N GLY A 118 -3.91 17.12 -1.07
CA GLY A 118 -4.27 15.72 -1.26
C GLY A 118 -3.33 14.77 -0.51
N VAL A 119 -2.01 15.03 -0.57
CA VAL A 119 -1.00 14.30 0.22
C VAL A 119 -1.34 14.36 1.70
N GLN A 120 -1.53 15.58 2.23
CA GLN A 120 -1.83 15.81 3.64
C GLN A 120 -3.08 15.06 4.09
N ARG A 121 -4.20 15.25 3.39
CA ARG A 121 -5.48 14.64 3.76
C ARG A 121 -5.41 13.11 3.80
N HIS A 122 -4.75 12.51 2.81
CA HIS A 122 -4.60 11.06 2.75
C HIS A 122 -3.66 10.53 3.82
N ALA A 123 -2.54 11.21 4.08
CA ALA A 123 -1.60 10.84 5.12
C ALA A 123 -2.20 10.96 6.54
N CYS A 124 -2.94 12.04 6.84
CA CYS A 124 -3.70 12.15 8.10
C CYS A 124 -4.66 10.98 8.28
N ARG A 125 -5.42 10.63 7.23
CA ARG A 125 -6.37 9.51 7.31
C ARG A 125 -5.67 8.16 7.48
N ALA A 126 -4.49 7.97 6.90
CA ALA A 126 -3.69 6.77 7.12
C ALA A 126 -3.27 6.66 8.60
N ASN A 127 -2.77 7.74 9.19
CA ASN A 127 -2.41 7.81 10.61
C ASN A 127 -3.58 7.44 11.53
N GLU A 128 -4.76 8.02 11.31
CA GLU A 128 -5.98 7.69 12.06
C GLU A 128 -6.32 6.19 12.03
N LEU A 129 -6.13 5.54 10.87
CA LEU A 129 -6.42 4.11 10.70
C LEU A 129 -5.37 3.24 11.40
N PHE A 130 -4.09 3.60 11.33
CA PHE A 130 -3.04 2.86 12.04
C PHE A 130 -3.19 2.98 13.56
N ARG A 131 -3.54 4.17 14.07
CA ARG A 131 -3.87 4.37 15.50
C ARG A 131 -5.07 3.53 15.91
N LEU A 132 -6.13 3.51 15.11
CA LEU A 132 -7.30 2.65 15.37
C LEU A 132 -6.93 1.16 15.48
N VAL A 133 -6.08 0.67 14.58
CA VAL A 133 -5.60 -0.72 14.64
C VAL A 133 -4.76 -0.92 15.89
N SER A 134 -3.82 -0.02 16.19
CA SER A 134 -2.97 -0.07 17.38
C SER A 134 -3.79 -0.13 18.68
N ASP A 135 -4.77 0.75 18.83
CA ASP A 135 -5.63 0.83 20.01
C ASP A 135 -6.49 -0.43 20.19
N SER A 136 -6.73 -1.20 19.13
CA SER A 136 -7.48 -2.45 19.18
C SER A 136 -6.64 -3.68 19.58
N LEU A 137 -5.34 -3.51 19.87
CA LEU A 137 -4.40 -4.59 20.22
C LEU A 137 -4.15 -4.74 21.74
N THR A 138 -4.98 -4.11 22.58
CA THR A 138 -4.84 -3.92 24.05
C THR A 138 -4.57 -5.16 24.92
N ASP A 139 -4.56 -6.38 24.37
CA ASP A 139 -4.37 -7.62 25.14
C ASP A 139 -2.91 -8.11 25.20
N ARG A 140 -1.96 -7.43 24.53
CA ARG A 140 -0.56 -7.87 24.45
C ARG A 140 0.37 -6.65 24.59
N GLU A 141 1.02 -6.50 25.74
CA GLU A 141 2.00 -5.43 26.01
C GLU A 141 3.12 -5.32 24.95
N ASP A 142 3.35 -6.37 24.15
CA ASP A 142 4.43 -6.45 23.17
C ASP A 142 4.00 -6.34 21.69
N ALA A 143 2.70 -6.25 21.37
CA ALA A 143 2.24 -6.30 19.97
C ALA A 143 2.22 -4.91 19.29
N VAL A 144 3.39 -4.29 19.11
CA VAL A 144 3.56 -3.04 18.33
C VAL A 144 3.42 -3.29 16.82
N ARG A 145 3.33 -4.56 16.39
CA ARG A 145 3.37 -4.96 14.98
C ARG A 145 2.04 -5.51 14.46
N PHE A 146 1.72 -5.14 13.22
CA PHE A 146 0.60 -5.70 12.46
C PHE A 146 1.01 -5.86 10.99
N GLY A 147 0.73 -7.02 10.38
CA GLY A 147 1.23 -7.32 9.03
C GLY A 147 2.76 -7.30 8.91
N GLY A 148 3.46 -7.55 10.02
CA GLY A 148 4.92 -7.42 10.10
C GLY A 148 5.43 -5.98 10.26
N MET A 149 4.58 -4.97 10.06
CA MET A 149 4.94 -3.55 10.18
C MET A 149 4.84 -3.07 11.61
N ASP A 150 5.74 -2.19 12.02
CA ASP A 150 5.65 -1.45 13.27
C ASP A 150 4.63 -0.31 13.16
N LEU A 151 3.53 -0.39 13.93
CA LEU A 151 2.41 0.55 13.83
C LEU A 151 2.79 1.95 14.30
N ARG A 152 3.68 2.06 15.29
CA ARG A 152 4.19 3.36 15.77
C ARG A 152 4.95 4.08 14.64
N SER A 153 5.87 3.37 14.00
CA SER A 153 6.66 3.89 12.89
C SER A 153 5.77 4.29 11.71
N LEU A 154 4.70 3.53 11.41
CA LEU A 154 3.73 3.89 10.38
C LEU A 154 2.94 5.17 10.74
N CYS A 155 2.53 5.33 11.99
CA CYS A 155 1.87 6.55 12.47
C CYS A 155 2.79 7.77 12.36
N GLU A 156 4.03 7.66 12.85
CA GLU A 156 5.05 8.73 12.79
C GLU A 156 5.37 9.12 11.34
N ALA A 157 5.51 8.14 10.44
CA ALA A 157 5.74 8.39 9.03
C ALA A 157 4.53 9.08 8.37
N ALA A 158 3.31 8.62 8.64
CA ALA A 158 2.10 9.23 8.09
C ALA A 158 1.90 10.67 8.58
N GLU A 159 2.20 10.95 9.85
CA GLU A 159 2.19 12.30 10.43
C GLU A 159 3.24 13.20 9.76
N SER A 160 4.48 12.72 9.65
CA SER A 160 5.57 13.45 8.98
C SER A 160 5.24 13.78 7.53
N ILE A 161 4.66 12.84 6.77
CA ILE A 161 4.21 13.06 5.38
C ILE A 161 3.13 14.14 5.33
N ALA A 162 2.19 14.13 6.28
CA ALA A 162 1.11 15.11 6.31
C ALA A 162 1.64 16.54 6.56
N GLU A 163 2.52 16.70 7.55
CA GLU A 163 3.14 17.97 7.93
C GLU A 163 4.05 18.53 6.84
N ASN A 164 4.76 17.66 6.12
CA ASN A 164 5.73 18.05 5.09
C ASN A 164 5.18 17.98 3.65
N SER A 165 3.86 17.86 3.49
CA SER A 165 3.21 17.65 2.20
C SER A 165 3.56 18.68 1.11
N ALA A 166 3.72 19.96 1.47
CA ALA A 166 4.16 21.00 0.55
C ALA A 166 5.60 20.75 0.04
N ARG A 167 6.53 20.48 0.96
CA ARG A 167 7.93 20.16 0.63
C ARG A 167 8.06 18.91 -0.22
N ILE A 168 7.25 17.88 0.03
CA ILE A 168 7.24 16.64 -0.76
C ILE A 168 6.90 16.94 -2.23
N VAL A 169 5.96 17.85 -2.48
CA VAL A 169 5.57 18.24 -3.83
C VAL A 169 6.60 19.18 -4.47
N GLU A 170 7.19 20.09 -3.69
CA GLU A 170 8.13 21.10 -4.19
C GLU A 170 9.56 20.57 -4.43
N SER A 171 9.97 19.51 -3.71
CA SER A 171 11.35 18.99 -3.76
C SER A 171 11.66 18.09 -4.96
N SER A 172 10.66 17.79 -5.80
CA SER A 172 10.84 16.89 -6.94
C SER A 172 10.96 17.69 -8.24
N ASP A 173 12.14 17.65 -8.84
CA ASP A 173 12.41 18.23 -10.17
C ASP A 173 11.54 17.59 -11.28
N ASP A 174 11.09 16.34 -11.04
CA ASP A 174 10.12 15.63 -11.87
C ASP A 174 9.08 14.91 -11.02
N LEU A 175 7.86 15.48 -10.98
CA LEU A 175 6.71 14.92 -10.26
C LEU A 175 6.39 13.47 -10.65
N LEU A 176 6.79 12.98 -11.83
CA LEU A 176 6.61 11.56 -12.21
C LEU A 176 7.47 10.63 -11.37
N THR A 177 8.60 11.12 -10.86
CA THR A 177 9.55 10.38 -10.03
C THR A 177 9.44 10.70 -8.54
N ALA A 178 8.57 11.64 -8.15
CA ALA A 178 8.36 12.00 -6.75
C ALA A 178 8.05 10.74 -5.91
N LEU A 179 8.79 10.59 -4.82
CA LEU A 179 8.62 9.51 -3.85
C LEU A 179 8.21 10.07 -2.48
N LEU A 180 7.33 9.35 -1.79
CA LEU A 180 7.12 9.59 -0.38
C LEU A 180 8.41 9.24 0.39
N PRO A 181 8.78 9.99 1.44
CA PRO A 181 9.93 9.69 2.27
C PRO A 181 9.63 8.53 3.24
N LEU A 182 9.17 7.39 2.72
CA LEU A 182 8.77 6.21 3.47
C LEU A 182 9.08 4.95 2.69
N ILE A 183 9.83 4.05 3.31
CA ILE A 183 10.03 2.68 2.85
C ILE A 183 9.31 1.74 3.81
N LEU A 184 8.42 0.92 3.26
CA LEU A 184 7.71 -0.11 3.99
C LEU A 184 8.61 -1.34 4.12
N SER A 185 8.98 -1.67 5.36
CA SER A 185 9.83 -2.82 5.66
C SER A 185 9.19 -3.65 6.77
N PRO A 186 8.43 -4.71 6.43
CA PRO A 186 7.93 -5.63 7.44
C PRO A 186 9.11 -6.35 8.11
N ALA A 187 8.92 -6.81 9.37
CA ALA A 187 9.90 -7.60 10.09
C ALA A 187 10.40 -8.78 9.25
N GLU A 188 11.68 -9.16 9.42
CA GLU A 188 12.35 -10.10 8.52
C GLU A 188 11.50 -11.35 8.22
N LEU A 189 11.52 -11.74 6.96
CA LEU A 189 11.28 -13.11 6.55
C LEU A 189 12.44 -13.94 7.14
N GLU A 190 12.41 -14.22 8.45
CA GLU A 190 13.28 -15.24 9.03
C GLU A 190 13.23 -16.45 8.12
N SER A 191 14.41 -16.87 7.66
CA SER A 191 14.57 -18.03 6.80
C SER A 191 13.88 -19.22 7.46
N PRO A 192 13.28 -20.15 6.69
CA PRO A 192 12.68 -21.34 7.28
C PRO A 192 13.72 -22.01 8.17
N GLU A 193 13.36 -22.30 9.42
CA GLU A 193 14.23 -23.06 10.32
C GLU A 193 14.73 -24.31 9.58
N PRO A 194 16.03 -24.63 9.66
CA PRO A 194 16.53 -25.84 9.06
C PRO A 194 15.85 -27.03 9.75
N VAL A 195 15.21 -27.87 8.92
CA VAL A 195 14.63 -29.18 9.28
C VAL A 195 15.66 -30.07 9.96
#